data_AF-A0A078JIY8-F1
#
_entry.id   AF-A0A078JIY8-F1
#
_cell.length_a   1.000
_cell.length_b   1.000
_cell.length_c   1.000
_cell.angle_alpha   90.00
_cell.angle_beta   90.00
_cell.angle_gamma   90.00
#
_symmetry.space_group_name_H-M   'P 1'
#
loop_
_entity.id
_entity.type
_entity.pdbx_description
1 polymer ?
#
loop_
_entity_poly.entity_id
_entity_poly.type
_entity_poly.pdbx_seq_one_letter_code
_entity_poly.pdbx_strand_id
1 'polypeptide(L)' 'MRKYPHRLYEAQEDPQNENPGDCGVYSLMYIECLTLGRNFVGLNDQIITPLRLKLAANIYEEVIETAE' A
#
# COMPACT_ATOMS: atom_id res chain seq x y z
N MET A 1 9.41 14.44 23.40
CA MET A 1 9.62 13.05 22.95
C MET A 1 8.43 12.65 22.08
N ARG A 2 8.73 12.08 20.89
CA ARG A 2 7.87 11.45 19.85
C ARG A 2 6.48 12.07 19.57
N LYS A 3 6.44 12.85 18.47
CA LYS A 3 5.24 13.26 17.74
C LYS A 3 4.55 12.02 17.16
N TYR A 4 3.22 12.12 17.04
CA TYR A 4 2.27 11.14 16.51
C TYR A 4 1.92 10.01 17.50
N PRO A 5 0.76 10.13 18.18
CA PRO A 5 0.21 9.00 18.90
C PRO A 5 -0.18 7.98 17.84
N HIS A 6 0.63 6.94 17.67
CA HIS A 6 0.11 5.65 17.24
C HIS A 6 -1.02 5.35 18.22
N ARG A 7 -2.26 5.67 17.82
CA ARG A 7 -3.44 5.24 18.54
C ARG A 7 -3.22 3.76 18.81
N LEU A 8 -3.45 3.36 20.05
CA LEU A 8 -3.66 1.97 20.39
C LEU A 8 -4.78 1.51 19.43
N TYR A 9 -4.41 0.87 18.33
CA TYR A 9 -5.35 0.36 17.35
C TYR A 9 -6.13 -0.71 18.11
N GLU A 10 -7.35 -0.40 18.49
CA GLU A 10 -8.36 -1.40 18.83
C GLU A 10 -8.44 -2.33 17.63
N ALA A 11 -7.72 -3.46 17.69
CA ALA A 11 -7.73 -4.62 16.79
C ALA A 11 -8.55 -4.48 15.50
N GLN A 12 -8.26 -3.49 14.66
CA GLN A 12 -8.61 -3.52 13.27
C GLN A 12 -7.40 -4.21 12.67
N GLU A 13 -7.54 -5.51 12.43
CA GLU A 13 -6.44 -6.35 11.94
C GLU A 13 -5.77 -5.64 10.76
N ASP A 14 -4.53 -5.19 10.97
CA ASP A 14 -3.75 -4.61 9.90
C ASP A 14 -3.75 -5.62 8.76
N PRO A 15 -4.00 -5.19 7.50
CA PRO A 15 -4.08 -6.07 6.35
C PRO A 15 -2.92 -7.06 6.32
N GLN A 16 -3.26 -8.34 6.48
CA GLN A 16 -2.29 -9.42 6.45
C GLN A 16 -2.10 -9.89 5.02
N ASN A 17 -0.84 -10.03 4.63
CA ASN A 17 -0.46 -10.65 3.38
C ASN A 17 -0.31 -12.16 3.58
N GLU A 18 -1.25 -12.97 3.10
CA GLU A 18 -1.13 -14.43 3.20
C GLU A 18 -0.26 -15.02 2.07
N ASN A 19 -0.04 -14.26 0.99
CA ASN A 19 0.78 -14.68 -0.15
C ASN A 19 2.17 -14.02 -0.12
N PRO A 20 3.26 -14.78 0.14
CA PRO A 20 4.62 -14.22 0.18
C PRO A 20 5.04 -13.45 -1.10
N GLY A 21 4.43 -13.76 -2.26
CA GLY A 21 4.69 -13.06 -3.52
C GLY A 21 4.14 -11.64 -3.59
N ASP A 22 3.28 -11.24 -2.65
CA ASP A 22 2.56 -9.96 -2.67
C ASP A 22 3.16 -8.88 -1.76
N CYS A 23 4.27 -9.20 -1.08
CA CYS A 23 4.91 -8.31 -0.12
C CYS A 23 5.30 -6.95 -0.74
N GLY A 24 5.67 -6.91 -2.02
CA GLY A 24 5.97 -5.67 -2.73
C GLY A 24 4.76 -4.77 -2.92
N VAL A 25 3.61 -5.34 -3.30
CA VAL A 25 2.35 -4.60 -3.48
C VAL A 25 1.88 -4.05 -2.14
N TYR A 26 1.85 -4.90 -1.11
CA TYR A 26 1.51 -4.47 0.25
C TYR A 26 2.40 -3.32 0.71
N SER A 27 3.73 -3.46 0.58
CA SER A 27 4.68 -2.44 1.02
C SER A 27 4.42 -1.08 0.36
N LEU A 28 4.19 -1.06 -0.95
CA LEU A 28 3.88 0.18 -1.67
C LEU A 28 2.57 0.82 -1.20
N MET A 29 1.52 0.01 -1.01
CA MET A 29 0.24 0.51 -0.49
C MET A 29 0.36 1.04 0.94
N TYR A 30 1.14 0.37 1.80
CA TYR A 30 1.41 0.84 3.15
C TYR A 30 2.11 2.22 3.13
N ILE A 31 3.13 2.37 2.29
CA ILE A 31 3.86 3.64 2.12
C ILE A 31 2.93 4.74 1.59
N GLU A 32 2.13 4.47 0.56
CA GLU A 32 1.19 5.42 -0.02
C GLU A 32 0.18 5.92 1.03
N CYS A 33 -0.48 5.00 1.75
CA CYS A 33 -1.44 5.34 2.79
C CYS A 33 -0.81 6.19 3.89
N LEU A 34 0.37 5.81 4.39
CA LEU A 34 1.08 6.58 5.42
C LEU A 34 1.47 7.98 4.94
N THR A 35 1.92 8.09 3.69
CA THR A 35 2.33 9.38 3.09
C THR A 35 1.15 10.32 2.91
N LEU A 36 -0.03 9.78 2.58
CA LEU A 36 -1.28 10.55 2.42
C LEU A 36 -2.07 10.75 3.72
N GLY A 37 -1.60 10.20 4.84
CA GLY A 37 -2.35 10.22 6.11
C GLY A 37 -3.65 9.43 6.08
N ARG A 38 -3.74 8.40 5.24
CA ARG A 38 -4.89 7.49 5.10
C ARG A 38 -4.69 6.21 5.92
N ASN A 39 -5.79 5.51 6.21
CA ASN A 39 -5.74 4.18 6.82
C ASN A 39 -5.65 3.08 5.74
N PHE A 40 -5.50 1.83 6.16
CA PHE A 40 -5.36 0.67 5.25
C PHE A 40 -6.68 -0.06 4.98
N VAL A 41 -7.82 0.60 5.25
CA VAL A 41 -9.14 -0.04 5.11
C VAL A 41 -9.37 -0.45 3.65
N GLY A 42 -9.71 -1.73 3.47
CA GLY A 42 -10.00 -2.30 2.15
C GLY A 42 -8.81 -3.01 1.49
N LEU A 43 -7.59 -2.86 2.01
CA LEU A 43 -6.45 -3.67 1.56
C LEU A 43 -6.61 -5.10 2.11
N ASN A 44 -6.58 -6.08 1.22
CA ASN A 44 -6.59 -7.51 1.51
C ASN A 44 -6.25 -8.29 0.23
N ASP A 45 -5.97 -9.58 0.36
CA ASP A 45 -5.53 -10.44 -0.74
C ASP A 45 -6.52 -10.54 -1.92
N GLN A 46 -7.83 -10.33 -1.68
CA GLN A 46 -8.83 -10.36 -2.74
C GLN A 46 -8.66 -9.20 -3.74
N ILE A 47 -8.08 -8.08 -3.30
CA ILE A 47 -7.89 -6.89 -4.14
C ILE A 47 -6.44 -6.68 -4.61
N ILE A 48 -5.50 -7.55 -4.21
CA ILE A 48 -4.09 -7.37 -4.54
C ILE A 48 -3.81 -7.49 -6.04
N THR A 49 -4.46 -8.43 -6.73
CA THR A 49 -4.27 -8.60 -8.18
C THR A 49 -4.58 -7.32 -8.97
N PRO A 50 -5.77 -6.70 -8.83
CA PRO A 50 -6.05 -5.44 -9.52
C PRO A 50 -5.16 -4.28 -9.05
N LEU A 51 -4.78 -4.23 -7.76
CA LEU A 51 -3.82 -3.22 -7.28
C LEU A 51 -2.44 -3.35 -7.93
N ARG A 52 -1.94 -4.57 -8.09
CA ARG A 52 -0.67 -4.85 -8.76
C ARG A 52 -0.66 -4.34 -10.19
N LEU A 53 -1.74 -4.59 -10.93
CA LEU A 53 -1.88 -4.11 -12.31
C LEU A 53 -1.93 -2.59 -12.38
N LYS A 54 -2.66 -1.94 -11.46
CA LYS A 54 -2.71 -0.47 -11.37
C LYS A 54 -1.33 0.12 -11.07
N LEU A 55 -0.62 -0.43 -10.09
CA LEU A 55 0.74 0.02 -9.74
C LEU A 55 1.70 -0.16 -10.91
N ALA A 56 1.65 -1.31 -11.60
CA ALA A 56 2.47 -1.53 -12.78
C ALA A 56 2.18 -0.48 -13.86
N ALA A 57 0.91 -0.24 -14.18
CA ALA A 57 0.52 0.78 -15.16
C ALA A 57 1.05 2.17 -14.80
N ASN A 58 0.87 2.60 -13.55
CA ASN A 58 1.37 3.90 -13.07
C ASN A 58 2.90 4.02 -13.19
N ILE A 59 3.65 2.96 -12.84
CA ILE A 59 5.12 2.96 -12.94
C ILE A 59 5.54 3.04 -14.41
N TYR A 60 4.91 2.27 -15.30
CA TYR A 60 5.25 2.31 -16.72
C TYR A 60 4.93 3.67 -17.35
N GLU A 61 3.83 4.31 -16.96
CA GLU A 61 3.46 5.67 -17.38
C GLU A 61 4.52 6.69 -16.91
N GLU A 62 4.89 6.66 -15.63
CA GLU A 62 5.93 7.57 -15.07
C GLU A 62 7.31 7.36 -15.71
N VAL A 63 7.70 6.12 -16.00
CA VAL A 63 8.96 5.81 -16.68
C VAL A 63 9.00 6.37 -18.10
N ILE A 64 7.87 6.38 -18.81
CA ILE A 64 7.78 6.95 -20.15
C ILE A 64 7.90 8.48 -20.08
N GLU A 65 7.14 9.12 -19.19
CA GLU A 65 7.15 10.58 -19.02
C GLU A 65 8.53 11.12 -18.63
N THR A 66 9.28 10.37 -17.82
CA THR A 66 10.62 10.78 -17.37
C THR A 66 11.74 10.48 -18.37
N ALA A 67 11.44 9.71 -19.42
CA ALA A 67 12.37 9.40 -20.50
C ALA A 67 12.31 10.38 -21.68
N GLU A 68 11.33 11.29 -21.68
CA GLU A 68 11.17 12.41 -22.63
C GLU A 68 11.78 13.72 -22.07
#